data_AF-A0A9D4YLY0-F1
#
_entry.id   AF-A0A9D4YLY0-F1
#
_cell.length_a   1.000
_cell.length_b   1.000
_cell.length_c   1.000
_cell.angle_alpha   90.00
_cell.angle_beta   90.00
_cell.angle_gamma   90.00
#
_symmetry.space_group_name_H-M   'P 1'
#
loop_
_entity.id
_entity.type
_entity.pdbx_description
1 polymer ?
#
loop_
_entity_poly.entity_id
_entity_poly.type
_entity_poly.pdbx_seq_one_letter_code
_entity_poly.pdbx_strand_id
1 'polypeptide(L)'
;MFCKGFVQVDQSYHFGARISKTSTYGGKIIELPLKISRDNVGNWWLKVGDKDLGYFPAALFPRLSTRADQVGWGGYTVTPAGTTSPAMGSGYIPDNDATHASYFKFVKYLEIVGMEFDPLPFMVASYNDAPNCYGLTNYKDTKKDFGYSLQFGGPGGNC
;
A
#
# COMPACT_ATOMS: atom_id res chain seq x y z
N MET A 1 17.78 22.33 -4.44
CA MET A 1 17.10 21.06 -4.77
C MET A 1 17.25 20.13 -3.57
N PHE A 2 16.46 20.35 -2.51
CA PHE A 2 16.42 19.48 -1.33
C PHE A 2 14.95 19.25 -1.02
N CYS A 3 14.39 18.14 -1.52
CA CYS A 3 13.12 17.66 -1.01
C CYS A 3 13.33 17.29 0.47
N LYS A 4 12.95 18.18 1.39
CA LYS A 4 12.98 17.92 2.84
C LYS A 4 11.93 16.89 3.28
N GLY A 5 11.16 16.34 2.33
CA GLY A 5 10.08 15.39 2.57
C GLY A 5 10.58 14.02 3.00
N PHE A 6 11.71 13.55 2.48
CA PHE A 6 12.20 12.21 2.76
C PHE A 6 13.73 12.18 2.77
N VAL A 7 14.30 11.56 3.80
CA VAL A 7 15.73 11.34 3.92
C VAL A 7 16.01 9.91 3.50
N GLN A 8 16.54 9.75 2.29
CA GLN A 8 16.94 8.46 1.76
C GLN A 8 18.25 7.98 2.40
N VAL A 9 18.29 6.73 2.83
CA VAL A 9 19.43 6.11 3.51
C VAL A 9 20.07 5.04 2.61
N ASP A 10 19.26 4.13 2.06
CA ASP A 10 19.72 3.14 1.10
C ASP A 10 19.65 3.71 -0.33
N GLN A 11 20.73 3.58 -1.10
CA GLN A 11 20.85 4.11 -2.47
C GLN A 11 20.64 3.07 -3.58
N SER A 12 20.42 1.80 -3.22
CA SER A 12 20.17 0.74 -4.20
C SER A 12 18.82 0.89 -4.92
N TYR A 13 17.87 1.54 -4.26
CA TYR A 13 16.57 1.95 -4.80
C TYR A 13 16.26 3.36 -4.33
N HIS A 14 15.53 4.14 -5.11
CA HIS A 14 15.10 5.49 -4.73
C HIS A 14 13.64 5.71 -5.11
N PHE A 15 12.98 6.70 -4.49
CA PHE A 15 11.65 7.10 -4.93
C PHE A 15 11.65 7.49 -6.41
N GLY A 16 10.62 7.06 -7.13
CA GLY A 16 10.51 7.25 -8.58
C GLY A 16 11.38 6.32 -9.42
N ALA A 17 12.18 5.44 -8.82
CA ALA A 17 12.88 4.40 -9.57
C ALA A 17 11.88 3.43 -10.20
N ARG A 18 12.18 2.97 -11.42
CA ARG A 18 11.38 1.96 -12.11
C ARG A 18 11.57 0.60 -11.43
N ILE A 19 10.46 -0.06 -11.11
CA ILE A 19 10.49 -1.47 -10.73
C ILE A 19 10.76 -2.31 -11.99
N SER A 20 11.91 -2.98 -12.03
CA SER A 20 12.38 -3.72 -13.22
C SER A 20 11.68 -5.07 -13.42
N LYS A 21 11.20 -5.69 -12.34
CA LYS A 21 10.46 -6.96 -12.37
C LYS A 21 9.03 -6.69 -11.92
N THR A 22 8.07 -6.88 -12.82
CA THR A 22 6.64 -6.69 -12.55
C THR A 22 5.89 -8.01 -12.70
N SER A 23 4.72 -8.09 -12.08
CA SER A 23 3.79 -9.19 -12.27
C SER A 23 3.20 -9.21 -13.68
N THR A 24 2.74 -10.39 -14.11
CA THR A 24 1.97 -10.58 -15.35
C THR A 24 0.59 -11.13 -15.00
N TYR A 25 -0.46 -10.61 -15.65
CA TYR A 25 -1.83 -11.10 -15.48
C TYR A 25 -1.92 -12.61 -15.72
N GLY A 26 -2.53 -13.35 -14.78
CA GLY A 26 -2.69 -14.80 -14.88
C GLY A 26 -1.38 -15.60 -14.81
N GLY A 27 -0.27 -14.95 -14.46
CA GLY A 27 1.06 -15.51 -14.63
C GLY A 27 1.95 -15.26 -13.42
N LYS A 28 3.22 -14.92 -13.70
CA LYS A 28 4.22 -14.71 -12.66
C LYS A 28 3.83 -13.54 -11.77
N ILE A 29 3.83 -13.78 -10.47
CA ILE A 29 3.59 -12.76 -9.44
C ILE A 29 4.91 -12.32 -8.82
N ILE A 30 5.08 -11.00 -8.71
CA ILE A 30 6.18 -10.35 -8.01
C ILE A 30 5.59 -9.61 -6.81
N GLU A 31 6.09 -9.94 -5.62
CA GLU A 31 5.65 -9.34 -4.37
C GLU A 31 6.72 -8.39 -3.83
N LEU A 32 6.28 -7.31 -3.20
CA LEU A 32 7.14 -6.32 -2.57
C LEU A 32 6.75 -6.18 -1.10
N PRO A 33 7.53 -6.71 -0.15
CA PRO A 33 7.29 -6.50 1.27
C PRO A 33 7.51 -5.04 1.62
N LEU A 34 6.51 -4.41 2.24
CA LEU A 34 6.53 -3.01 2.64
C LEU A 34 6.22 -2.90 4.14
N LYS A 35 6.98 -2.07 4.84
CA LYS A 35 6.73 -1.74 6.24
C LYS A 35 6.95 -0.26 6.48
N ILE A 36 6.02 0.35 7.19
CA ILE A 36 6.14 1.71 7.72
C ILE A 36 6.14 1.61 9.24
N SER A 37 7.14 2.21 9.89
CA SER A 37 7.25 2.19 11.36
C SER A 37 7.79 3.51 11.90
N ARG A 38 7.30 3.93 13.06
CA ARG A 38 7.79 5.13 13.75
C ARG A 38 8.93 4.77 14.71
N ASP A 39 10.00 5.55 14.69
CA ASP A 39 11.10 5.42 15.66
C ASP A 39 10.84 6.22 16.96
N ASN A 40 11.76 6.09 17.93
CA ASN A 40 11.63 6.73 19.24
C ASN A 40 11.70 8.27 19.20
N VAL A 41 12.29 8.85 18.14
CA VAL A 41 12.40 10.30 17.95
C VAL A 41 11.30 10.84 17.02
N GLY A 42 10.38 9.98 16.57
CA GLY A 42 9.19 10.33 15.82
C GLY A 42 9.32 10.31 14.30
N ASN A 43 10.44 9.86 13.74
CA ASN A 43 10.56 9.71 12.29
C ASN A 43 9.80 8.48 11.82
N TRP A 44 9.24 8.57 10.62
CA TRP A 44 8.50 7.48 9.99
C TRP A 44 9.40 6.79 8.96
N TRP A 45 9.86 5.60 9.28
CA TRP A 45 10.74 4.79 8.46
C TRP A 45 9.94 3.98 7.44
N LEU A 46 10.44 3.95 6.20
CA LEU A 46 9.96 3.08 5.14
C LEU A 46 11.01 1.99 4.88
N LYS A 47 10.58 0.74 5.06
CA LYS A 47 11.37 -0.45 4.77
C LYS A 47 10.77 -1.20 3.59
N VAL A 48 11.63 -1.62 2.67
CA VAL A 48 11.27 -2.39 1.48
C VAL A 48 12.08 -3.68 1.47
N GLY A 49 11.40 -4.82 1.59
CA GLY A 49 12.07 -6.09 1.90
C GLY A 49 12.87 -5.97 3.19
N ASP A 50 14.17 -6.26 3.12
CA ASP A 50 15.08 -6.17 4.27
C ASP A 50 15.83 -4.83 4.38
N LYS A 51 15.53 -3.86 3.51
CA LYS A 51 16.27 -2.59 3.43
C LYS A 51 15.48 -1.41 3.95
N ASP A 52 16.09 -0.65 4.85
CA ASP A 52 15.59 0.66 5.27
C ASP A 52 15.86 1.68 4.18
N LEU A 53 14.83 1.94 3.35
CA LEU A 53 14.96 2.87 2.23
C LEU A 53 15.26 4.28 2.73
N GLY A 54 14.69 4.64 3.88
CA GLY A 54 14.89 5.93 4.53
C GLY A 54 13.71 6.28 5.42
N TYR A 55 13.60 7.55 5.78
CA TYR A 55 12.57 8.03 6.68
C TYR A 55 12.03 9.40 6.31
N PHE A 56 10.78 9.63 6.70
CA PHE A 56 10.16 10.94 6.72
C PHE A 56 10.43 11.60 8.09
N PRO A 57 11.03 12.79 8.13
CA PRO A 57 11.28 13.51 9.38
C PRO A 57 10.01 13.77 10.18
N ALA A 58 10.10 13.61 11.51
CA ALA A 58 8.98 13.83 12.44
C ALA A 58 8.27 15.18 12.25
N ALA A 59 9.04 16.23 11.92
CA ALA A 59 8.54 17.59 11.72
C ALA A 59 7.51 17.73 10.59
N LEU A 60 7.44 16.77 9.66
CA LEU A 60 6.46 16.78 8.56
C LEU A 60 5.07 16.34 9.02
N PHE A 61 4.98 15.58 10.10
CA PHE A 61 3.74 14.96 10.55
C PHE A 61 3.45 15.26 12.02
N PRO A 62 3.19 16.54 12.38
CA PRO A 62 2.91 16.92 13.76
C PRO A 62 1.68 16.22 14.33
N ARG A 63 0.70 15.85 13.49
CA ARG A 63 -0.50 15.08 13.90
C ARG A 63 -0.23 13.58 14.06
N LEU A 64 0.88 13.08 13.53
CA LEU A 64 1.34 11.70 13.69
C LEU A 64 2.58 11.64 14.61
N SER A 65 2.78 12.66 15.45
CA SER A 65 3.97 12.78 16.29
C SER A 65 4.05 11.70 17.36
N THR A 66 2.90 11.16 17.79
CA THR A 66 2.79 10.13 18.84
C THR A 66 2.38 8.78 18.27
N ARG A 67 1.31 8.75 17.46
CA ARG A 67 0.77 7.56 16.79
C ARG A 67 -0.02 7.95 15.55
N ALA A 68 -0.33 6.97 14.71
CA ALA A 68 -1.37 7.11 13.70
C ALA A 68 -2.72 6.66 14.27
N ASP A 69 -3.80 7.37 13.96
CA ASP A 69 -5.15 6.96 14.34
C ASP A 69 -5.76 5.96 13.33
N GLN A 70 -5.29 5.98 12.09
CA GLN A 70 -5.73 5.09 11.02
C GLN A 70 -4.56 4.73 10.11
N VAL A 71 -4.63 3.54 9.52
CA VAL A 71 -3.73 3.04 8.49
C VAL A 71 -4.56 2.35 7.41
N GLY A 72 -4.12 2.43 6.16
CA GLY A 72 -4.86 1.89 5.03
C GLY A 72 -3.97 1.19 4.02
N TRP A 73 -4.57 0.26 3.28
CA TRP A 73 -3.97 -0.46 2.16
C TRP A 73 -4.91 -0.37 0.98
N GLY A 74 -4.36 -0.12 -0.20
CA GLY A 74 -5.15 0.01 -1.42
C GLY A 74 -4.36 0.66 -2.55
N GLY A 75 -5.09 1.16 -3.53
CA GLY A 75 -4.56 1.91 -4.65
C GLY A 75 -5.35 3.19 -4.86
N TYR A 76 -4.72 4.14 -5.54
CA TYR A 76 -5.37 5.35 -6.02
C TYR A 76 -4.83 5.66 -7.41
N THR A 77 -5.66 6.31 -8.22
CA THR A 77 -5.26 6.86 -9.51
C THR A 77 -5.48 8.37 -9.49
N VAL A 78 -4.68 9.11 -10.27
CA VAL A 78 -4.82 10.56 -10.39
C VAL A 78 -4.76 10.91 -11.86
N THR A 79 -5.73 11.72 -12.30
CA THR A 79 -5.78 12.27 -13.64
C THR A 79 -6.13 13.75 -13.64
N PRO A 80 -5.75 14.49 -14.69
CA PRO A 80 -6.28 15.82 -14.93
C PRO A 80 -7.81 15.80 -15.03
N ALA A 81 -8.46 16.85 -14.51
CA ALA A 81 -9.91 17.00 -14.60
C ALA A 81 -10.38 16.95 -16.06
N GLY A 82 -11.47 16.20 -16.31
CA GLY A 82 -12.04 16.03 -17.65
C GLY A 82 -11.36 14.97 -18.52
N THR A 83 -10.44 14.17 -17.95
CA THR A 83 -9.84 13.03 -18.64
C THR A 83 -10.28 11.71 -18.01
N THR A 84 -10.27 10.64 -18.80
CA THR A 84 -10.61 9.29 -18.33
C THR A 84 -9.59 8.80 -17.31
N SER A 85 -10.04 8.25 -16.20
CA SER A 85 -9.19 7.63 -15.19
C SER A 85 -8.46 6.40 -15.77
N PRO A 86 -7.17 6.19 -15.46
CA PRO A 86 -6.39 5.08 -16.00
C PRO A 86 -6.81 3.76 -15.36
N ALA A 87 -6.38 2.66 -15.97
CA ALA A 87 -6.40 1.36 -15.33
C ALA A 87 -5.61 1.37 -14.01
N MET A 88 -6.16 0.71 -12.98
CA MET A 88 -5.49 0.49 -11.70
C MET A 88 -4.96 -0.94 -11.63
N GLY A 89 -3.69 -1.10 -11.26
CA GLY A 89 -3.04 -2.40 -11.19
C GLY A 89 -2.92 -3.04 -12.58
N SER A 90 -3.51 -4.22 -12.74
CA SER A 90 -3.59 -4.95 -14.02
C SER A 90 -4.70 -4.42 -14.94
N GLY A 91 -5.59 -3.55 -14.46
CA GLY A 91 -6.79 -3.13 -15.19
C GLY A 91 -8.01 -4.04 -14.98
N TYR A 92 -7.92 -5.04 -14.11
CA TYR A 92 -9.00 -5.99 -13.85
C TYR A 92 -9.62 -5.77 -12.48
N ILE A 93 -10.93 -5.98 -12.42
CA ILE A 93 -11.70 -6.00 -11.18
C ILE A 93 -11.38 -7.31 -10.44
N PRO A 94 -11.23 -7.31 -9.10
CA PRO A 94 -11.03 -8.51 -8.31
C PRO A 94 -12.06 -9.61 -8.57
N ASP A 95 -11.59 -10.84 -8.79
CA ASP A 95 -12.40 -12.02 -9.11
C ASP A 95 -12.04 -13.25 -8.26
N ASN A 96 -11.35 -13.04 -7.13
CA ASN A 96 -10.80 -14.05 -6.24
C ASN A 96 -9.58 -14.82 -6.77
N ASP A 97 -9.05 -14.46 -7.94
CA ASP A 97 -7.76 -14.95 -8.41
C ASP A 97 -6.66 -13.93 -8.10
N ALA A 98 -5.74 -14.27 -7.18
CA ALA A 98 -4.63 -13.43 -6.77
C ALA A 98 -3.71 -13.02 -7.93
N THR A 99 -3.78 -13.71 -9.07
CA THR A 99 -2.97 -13.42 -10.26
C THR A 99 -3.61 -12.44 -11.25
N HIS A 100 -4.88 -12.08 -11.04
CA HIS A 100 -5.63 -11.24 -11.97
C HIS A 100 -5.70 -9.77 -11.57
N ALA A 101 -5.70 -9.46 -10.26
CA ALA A 101 -5.78 -8.09 -9.74
C ALA A 101 -4.67 -7.79 -8.73
N SER A 102 -4.44 -6.50 -8.43
CA SER A 102 -3.49 -6.11 -7.38
C SER A 102 -4.02 -6.53 -6.00
N TYR A 103 -3.11 -6.85 -5.08
CA TYR A 103 -3.49 -7.27 -3.74
C TYR A 103 -2.50 -6.83 -2.67
N PHE A 104 -2.99 -6.79 -1.44
CA PHE A 104 -2.17 -6.86 -0.24
C PHE A 104 -2.51 -8.15 0.51
N LYS A 105 -1.49 -8.82 1.03
CA LYS A 105 -1.60 -10.01 1.87
C LYS A 105 -0.74 -9.85 3.12
N PHE A 106 -1.04 -10.63 4.15
CA PHE A 106 -0.40 -10.51 5.47
C PHE A 106 -0.42 -9.08 6.01
N VAL A 107 -1.55 -8.39 5.82
CA VAL A 107 -1.77 -7.04 6.33
C VAL A 107 -1.67 -7.06 7.85
N LYS A 108 -0.79 -6.23 8.40
CA LYS A 108 -0.54 -6.06 9.83
C LYS A 108 -0.36 -4.58 10.14
N TYR A 109 -0.69 -4.17 11.36
CA TYR A 109 -0.41 -2.83 11.86
C TYR A 109 0.50 -2.88 13.09
N LEU A 110 1.18 -1.77 13.36
CA LEU A 110 2.04 -1.61 14.53
C LEU A 110 1.39 -0.59 15.47
N GLU A 111 1.01 -1.02 16.66
CA GLU A 111 0.58 -0.13 17.74
C GLU A 111 1.74 0.14 18.72
N ILE A 112 2.48 -0.91 19.05
CA ILE A 112 3.66 -0.87 19.91
C ILE A 112 4.89 -1.07 19.04
N VAL A 113 5.94 -0.28 19.28
CA VAL A 113 7.21 -0.39 18.54
C VAL A 113 7.73 -1.82 18.59
N GLY A 114 7.93 -2.41 17.42
CA GLY A 114 8.45 -3.78 17.27
C GLY A 114 7.41 -4.90 17.39
N MET A 115 6.14 -4.59 17.66
CA MET A 115 5.06 -5.57 17.71
C MET A 115 4.04 -5.35 16.61
N GLU A 116 3.76 -6.43 15.87
CA GLU A 116 2.81 -6.42 14.75
C GLU A 116 1.54 -7.16 15.15
N PHE A 117 0.40 -6.59 14.78
CA PHE A 117 -0.93 -7.10 15.12
C PHE A 117 -1.73 -7.34 13.84
N ASP A 118 -2.50 -8.43 13.84
CA ASP A 118 -3.46 -8.70 12.77
C ASP A 118 -4.71 -7.82 12.95
N PRO A 119 -5.25 -7.22 11.87
CA PRO A 119 -6.49 -6.46 11.95
C PRO A 119 -7.66 -7.36 12.35
N LEU A 120 -8.44 -6.89 13.32
CA LEU A 120 -9.70 -7.53 13.70
C LEU A 120 -10.83 -7.05 12.78
N PRO A 121 -11.83 -7.89 12.46
CA PRO A 121 -12.87 -7.53 11.51
C PRO A 121 -13.62 -6.24 11.80
N PHE A 122 -13.80 -5.87 13.07
CA PHE A 122 -14.52 -4.66 13.48
C PHE A 122 -13.66 -3.37 13.38
N MET A 123 -12.34 -3.50 13.20
CA MET A 123 -11.42 -2.37 13.07
C MET A 123 -11.21 -1.92 11.63
N VAL A 124 -11.73 -2.68 10.66
CA VAL A 124 -11.46 -2.46 9.24
C VAL A 124 -12.73 -2.05 8.51
N ALA A 125 -12.62 -0.98 7.73
CA ALA A 125 -13.64 -0.53 6.81
C ALA A 125 -13.10 -0.55 5.37
N SER A 126 -13.94 -0.97 4.43
CA SER A 126 -13.64 -0.86 2.99
C SER A 126 -14.16 0.47 2.46
N TYR A 127 -13.37 1.14 1.63
CA TYR A 127 -13.73 2.42 1.00
C TYR A 127 -13.37 2.40 -0.49
N ASN A 128 -14.33 2.82 -1.33
CA ASN A 128 -14.16 2.94 -2.78
C ASN A 128 -14.99 4.14 -3.25
N ASP A 129 -14.31 5.18 -3.69
CA ASP A 129 -14.89 6.45 -4.17
C ASP A 129 -15.29 6.41 -5.65
N ALA A 130 -14.87 5.39 -6.40
CA ALA A 130 -15.18 5.22 -7.82
C ALA A 130 -15.61 3.77 -8.15
N PRO A 131 -16.72 3.27 -7.58
CA PRO A 131 -17.15 1.87 -7.73
C PRO A 131 -17.54 1.46 -9.15
N ASN A 132 -17.85 2.43 -10.02
CA ASN A 132 -18.13 2.16 -11.44
C ASN A 132 -16.86 1.86 -12.25
N CYS A 133 -15.68 2.19 -11.73
CA CYS A 133 -14.41 2.07 -12.43
C CYS A 133 -13.45 1.05 -11.80
N TYR A 134 -13.52 0.93 -10.47
CA TYR A 134 -12.60 0.13 -9.69
C TYR A 134 -13.37 -0.78 -8.74
N GLY A 135 -12.85 -1.99 -8.55
CA GLY A 135 -13.32 -2.95 -7.57
C GLY A 135 -12.38 -3.03 -6.37
N LEU A 136 -12.97 -3.34 -5.22
CA LEU A 136 -12.27 -3.62 -3.97
C LEU A 136 -12.96 -4.81 -3.31
N THR A 137 -12.21 -5.88 -3.08
CA THR A 137 -12.67 -7.05 -2.34
C THR A 137 -11.81 -7.24 -1.11
N ASN A 138 -12.42 -7.14 0.08
CA ASN A 138 -11.76 -7.43 1.34
C ASN A 138 -12.04 -8.88 1.74
N TYR A 139 -11.01 -9.73 1.69
CA TYR A 139 -11.10 -11.15 2.02
C TYR A 139 -11.02 -11.43 3.53
N LYS A 140 -10.77 -10.39 4.33
CA LYS A 140 -10.53 -10.48 5.77
C LYS A 140 -9.35 -11.41 6.06
N ASP A 141 -9.22 -11.84 7.30
CA ASP A 141 -8.24 -12.84 7.70
C ASP A 141 -8.68 -14.25 7.29
N THR A 142 -7.96 -14.82 6.34
CA THR A 142 -8.18 -16.19 5.86
C THR A 142 -7.43 -17.23 6.69
N LYS A 143 -6.57 -16.83 7.64
CA LYS A 143 -5.70 -17.68 8.49
C LYS A 143 -4.84 -18.71 7.75
N LYS A 144 -4.75 -18.58 6.42
CA LYS A 144 -4.00 -19.45 5.49
C LYS A 144 -2.88 -18.62 4.84
N ASP A 145 -2.46 -19.00 3.64
CA ASP A 145 -1.33 -18.45 2.88
C ASP A 145 -1.42 -16.94 2.55
N PHE A 146 -2.52 -16.28 2.89
CA PHE A 146 -2.76 -14.86 2.62
C PHE A 146 -2.96 -13.98 3.87
N GLY A 147 -3.16 -14.57 5.06
CA GLY A 147 -3.52 -13.82 6.27
C GLY A 147 -4.71 -12.87 6.05
N TYR A 148 -4.65 -11.68 6.67
CA TYR A 148 -5.55 -10.58 6.32
C TYR A 148 -5.19 -10.02 4.94
N SER A 149 -6.14 -10.04 4.01
CA SER A 149 -5.88 -9.70 2.60
C SER A 149 -7.02 -8.98 1.91
N LEU A 150 -6.66 -8.24 0.87
CA LEU A 150 -7.59 -7.56 -0.03
C LEU A 150 -7.07 -7.58 -1.47
N GLN A 151 -8.01 -7.56 -2.41
CA GLN A 151 -7.74 -7.28 -3.83
C GLN A 151 -8.38 -5.97 -4.25
N PHE A 152 -7.71 -5.27 -5.16
CA PHE A 152 -8.19 -4.03 -5.74
C PHE A 152 -7.67 -3.87 -7.18
N GLY A 153 -8.40 -3.11 -7.99
CA GLY A 153 -8.03 -2.87 -9.38
C GLY A 153 -9.24 -2.51 -10.23
N GLY A 154 -9.02 -2.29 -11.51
CA GLY A 154 -10.11 -2.07 -12.46
C GLY A 154 -9.67 -1.30 -13.69
N PRO A 155 -10.50 -1.29 -14.74
CA PRO A 155 -10.13 -0.76 -16.05
C PRO A 155 -10.00 0.77 -16.07
N GLY A 156 -10.56 1.48 -15.08
CA GLY A 156 -10.71 2.92 -15.13
C GLY A 156 -11.84 3.32 -16.10
N GLY A 157 -11.71 4.50 -16.72
CA GLY A 157 -12.70 5.05 -17.63
C GLY A 157 -13.34 6.33 -17.09
N ASN A 158 -14.65 6.49 -17.34
CA ASN A 158 -15.42 7.65 -16.88
C ASN A 158 -15.89 7.42 -15.44
N CYS A 159 -15.03 7.83 -14.52
CA CYS A 159 -15.30 8.00 -13.10
C CYS A 159 -15.55 9.50 -12.86
#